data_AF-A0A5J6SHI6-F1
#
_entry.id   AF-A0A5J6SHI6-F1
#
_cell.length_a   1.000
_cell.length_b   1.000
_cell.length_c   1.000
_cell.angle_alpha   90.00
_cell.angle_beta   90.00
_cell.angle_gamma   90.00
#
_symmetry.space_group_name_H-M   'P 1'
#
loop_
_entity.id
_entity.type
_entity.pdbx_description
1 polymer ?
#
loop_
_entity_poly.entity_id
_entity_poly.type
_entity_poly.pdbx_seq_one_letter_code
_entity_poly.pdbx_strand_id
1 'polypeptide(L)'
;AVRAGVGSIMCSYNQVNNSYACQNSKMLNNLLKDELGFQGFVMTDWQAQHTGAASAVAGLDMTMPGDTLFNSGESFWGTNLTLAVINGTVPEWRIDDMAMRIMAAYFKVGLTLDEPEINFSSWTLDTYGPLPNQPSHNSFL
;
A
#
# COMPACT_ATOMS: atom_id res chain seq x y z
N ALA A 1 4.77 17.18 -6.69
CA ALA A 1 4.42 15.76 -6.80
C ALA A 1 2.94 15.55 -7.14
N VAL A 2 2.00 15.94 -6.28
CA VAL A 2 0.55 15.73 -6.51
C VAL A 2 0.06 16.29 -7.85
N ARG A 3 0.36 17.57 -8.15
CA ARG A 3 0.01 18.18 -9.45
C ARG A 3 0.65 17.49 -10.66
N ALA A 4 1.80 16.85 -10.50
CA ALA A 4 2.45 16.08 -11.56
C ALA A 4 1.83 14.68 -11.74
N GLY A 5 0.85 14.31 -10.90
CA GLY A 5 0.12 13.06 -11.03
C GLY A 5 0.84 11.86 -10.41
N VAL A 6 1.60 12.04 -9.31
CA VAL A 6 2.19 10.90 -8.58
C VAL A 6 1.11 9.87 -8.19
N GLY A 7 1.40 8.57 -8.33
CA GLY A 7 0.46 7.48 -8.01
C GLY A 7 0.45 7.10 -6.52
N SER A 8 1.55 7.34 -5.81
CA SER A 8 1.69 6.99 -4.40
C SER A 8 2.54 8.01 -3.64
N ILE A 9 2.30 8.14 -2.35
CA ILE A 9 3.13 8.92 -1.42
C ILE A 9 3.45 8.06 -0.21
N MET A 10 4.69 8.13 0.25
CA MET A 10 5.15 7.44 1.45
C MET A 10 5.07 8.38 2.66
N CYS A 11 4.42 7.93 3.72
CA CYS A 11 4.46 8.63 5.01
C CYS A 11 5.76 8.32 5.75
N SER A 12 6.34 9.32 6.42
CA SER A 12 7.64 9.24 7.06
C SER A 12 7.60 8.62 8.47
N TYR A 13 8.76 8.23 8.99
CA TYR A 13 8.90 7.70 10.36
C TYR A 13 8.56 8.68 11.47
N ASN A 14 8.80 9.97 11.26
CA ASN A 14 8.74 10.94 12.35
C ASN A 14 7.31 11.20 12.81
N GLN A 15 7.21 11.73 14.02
CA GLN A 15 5.98 12.31 14.51
C GLN A 15 5.84 13.75 14.01
N VAL A 16 4.60 14.14 13.74
CA VAL A 16 4.19 15.52 13.53
C VAL A 16 3.20 15.85 14.63
N ASN A 17 3.56 16.79 15.50
CA ASN A 17 2.74 17.18 16.63
C ASN A 17 2.37 16.00 17.56
N ASN A 18 3.36 15.18 17.92
CA ASN A 18 3.23 13.97 18.74
C ASN A 18 2.33 12.85 18.16
N SER A 19 2.07 12.86 16.86
CA SER A 19 1.39 11.77 16.15
C SER A 19 2.23 11.32 14.96
N TYR A 20 2.53 10.02 14.87
CA TYR A 20 3.31 9.43 13.77
C TYR A 20 2.68 9.78 12.42
N ALA A 21 3.50 10.15 11.43
CA ALA A 21 2.99 10.64 10.15
C ALA A 21 2.06 9.63 9.45
N CYS A 22 2.36 8.33 9.56
CA CYS A 22 1.54 7.24 9.00
C CYS A 22 0.20 6.97 9.71
N GLN A 23 -0.11 7.71 10.78
CA GLN A 23 -1.40 7.65 11.47
C GLN A 23 -1.93 9.04 11.83
N ASN A 24 -1.41 10.09 11.18
CA ASN A 24 -1.80 11.46 11.45
C ASN A 24 -2.90 11.90 10.48
N SER A 25 -4.16 11.81 10.91
CA SER A 25 -5.33 12.16 10.09
C SER A 25 -5.31 13.61 9.57
N LYS A 26 -4.75 14.56 10.34
CA LYS A 26 -4.62 15.94 9.88
C LYS A 26 -3.66 16.05 8.69
N MET A 27 -2.57 15.28 8.70
CA MET A 27 -1.62 15.26 7.58
C MET A 27 -2.15 14.47 6.38
N LEU A 28 -2.68 13.27 6.62
CA LEU A 28 -3.05 12.34 5.54
C LEU A 28 -4.43 12.66 4.94
N ASN A 29 -5.49 12.64 5.75
CA ASN A 29 -6.83 12.90 5.24
C ASN A 29 -6.99 14.37 4.89
N ASN A 30 -6.74 15.26 5.84
CA ASN A 30 -7.10 16.66 5.66
C ASN A 30 -6.14 17.41 4.72
N LEU A 31 -4.84 17.48 5.02
CA LEU A 31 -3.92 18.22 4.15
C LEU A 31 -3.67 17.50 2.81
N LEU A 32 -3.31 16.23 2.85
CA LEU A 32 -2.89 15.52 1.63
C LEU A 32 -4.07 15.11 0.74
N LYS A 33 -5.06 14.38 1.26
CA LYS A 33 -6.18 13.87 0.45
C LYS A 33 -7.20 14.97 0.14
N ASP A 34 -7.57 15.80 1.11
CA ASP A 34 -8.58 16.84 0.91
C ASP A 34 -7.99 18.12 0.29
N GLU A 35 -7.11 18.84 1.00
CA GLU A 35 -6.64 20.17 0.54
C GLU A 35 -5.77 20.10 -0.71
N LEU A 36 -4.83 19.15 -0.79
CA LEU A 36 -4.00 18.94 -1.98
C LEU A 36 -4.71 18.09 -3.04
N GLY A 37 -5.87 17.51 -2.73
CA GLY A 37 -6.67 16.70 -3.65
C GLY A 37 -5.99 15.41 -4.10
N PHE A 38 -5.13 14.80 -3.27
CA PHE A 38 -4.39 13.60 -3.66
C PHE A 38 -5.31 12.38 -3.85
N GLN A 39 -5.34 11.89 -5.09
CA GLN A 39 -6.18 10.73 -5.50
C GLN A 39 -5.42 9.39 -5.53
N GLY A 40 -4.12 9.40 -5.26
CA GLY A 40 -3.33 8.17 -5.14
C GLY A 40 -3.47 7.53 -3.76
N PHE A 41 -2.61 6.56 -3.48
CA PHE A 41 -2.57 5.84 -2.21
C PHE A 41 -1.37 6.25 -1.35
N VAL A 42 -1.53 6.17 -0.03
CA VAL A 42 -0.47 6.40 0.95
C VAL A 42 0.08 5.06 1.44
N MET A 43 1.38 4.85 1.27
CA MET A 43 2.08 3.70 1.84
C MET A 43 2.93 4.10 3.04
N THR A 44 3.21 3.16 3.94
CA THR A 44 4.20 3.37 4.99
C THR A 44 5.61 3.31 4.44
N ASP A 45 6.52 4.09 5.02
CA ASP A 45 7.92 3.67 5.08
C ASP A 45 8.01 2.34 5.85
N TRP A 46 9.09 1.59 5.67
CA TRP A 46 9.21 0.23 6.18
C TRP A 46 9.12 0.22 7.71
N GLN A 47 8.08 -0.40 8.27
CA GLN A 47 7.81 -0.44 9.71
C GLN A 47 7.44 0.91 10.35
N ALA A 48 7.08 1.93 9.56
CA ALA A 48 6.61 3.22 10.10
C ALA A 48 5.17 3.19 10.64
N GLN A 49 4.49 2.04 10.55
CA GLN A 49 3.19 1.82 11.14
C GLN A 49 3.34 1.53 12.64
N HIS A 50 2.56 2.21 13.48
CA HIS A 50 2.58 2.00 14.93
C HIS A 50 1.20 1.67 15.53
N THR A 51 0.16 1.58 14.70
CA THR A 51 -1.21 1.28 15.13
C THR A 51 -1.96 0.44 14.09
N GLY A 52 -2.93 -0.37 14.54
CA GLY A 52 -3.82 -1.16 13.69
C GLY A 52 -4.92 -0.32 13.03
N ALA A 53 -6.19 -0.54 13.41
CA ALA A 53 -7.37 0.13 12.84
C ALA A 53 -7.26 1.67 12.77
N ALA A 54 -6.61 2.30 13.76
CA ALA A 54 -6.44 3.75 13.84
C ALA A 54 -5.68 4.32 12.63
N SER A 55 -4.65 3.64 12.12
CA SER A 55 -3.90 4.09 10.94
C SER A 55 -4.74 4.00 9.66
N ALA A 56 -5.61 2.98 9.55
CA ALA A 56 -6.53 2.84 8.42
C ALA A 56 -7.50 4.03 8.36
N VAL A 57 -8.19 4.34 9.47
CA VAL A 57 -9.13 5.48 9.51
C VAL A 57 -8.43 6.85 9.43
N ALA A 58 -7.14 6.92 9.83
CA ALA A 58 -6.34 8.13 9.70
C ALA A 58 -5.88 8.41 8.25
N GLY A 59 -6.13 7.51 7.29
CA GLY A 59 -5.89 7.75 5.87
C GLY A 59 -4.73 6.96 5.26
N LEU A 60 -4.12 6.03 5.99
CA LEU A 60 -3.15 5.09 5.42
C LEU A 60 -3.83 4.09 4.48
N ASP A 61 -3.22 3.78 3.34
CA ASP A 61 -3.80 2.89 2.32
C ASP A 61 -3.01 1.58 2.15
N MET A 62 -1.71 1.57 2.43
CA MET A 62 -0.86 0.39 2.26
C MET A 62 0.19 0.30 3.36
N THR A 63 0.33 -0.90 3.93
CA THR A 63 1.36 -1.23 4.93
C THR A 63 2.52 -1.94 4.24
N MET A 64 3.74 -1.48 4.50
CA MET A 64 4.99 -2.02 3.97
C MET A 64 6.03 -2.16 5.10
N PRO A 65 6.77 -3.27 5.15
CA PRO A 65 6.65 -4.47 4.31
C PRO A 65 5.50 -5.39 4.72
N GLY A 66 4.70 -4.99 5.72
CA GLY A 66 3.52 -5.71 6.21
C GLY A 66 3.70 -6.26 7.62
N ASP A 67 4.94 -6.52 8.04
CA ASP A 67 5.25 -6.95 9.40
C ASP A 67 5.55 -5.76 10.34
N THR A 68 5.35 -5.98 11.64
CA THR A 68 5.66 -4.99 12.70
C THR A 68 7.16 -4.90 12.96
N LEU A 69 7.85 -6.02 12.79
CA LEU A 69 9.30 -6.18 12.80
C LEU A 69 9.70 -7.10 11.65
N PHE A 70 10.88 -6.86 11.07
CA PHE A 70 11.34 -7.54 9.85
C PHE A 70 11.39 -9.04 10.09
N ASN A 71 10.68 -9.79 9.25
CA ASN A 71 10.52 -11.24 9.29
C ASN A 71 9.87 -11.77 10.59
N SER A 72 9.09 -10.94 11.30
CA SER A 72 8.37 -11.40 12.49
C SER A 72 7.12 -12.22 12.16
N GLY A 73 6.51 -11.98 10.99
CA GLY A 73 5.21 -12.54 10.64
C GLY A 73 4.01 -11.88 11.37
N GLU A 74 4.29 -11.00 12.34
CA GLU A 74 3.27 -10.25 13.08
C GLU A 74 2.92 -8.97 12.34
N SER A 75 1.64 -8.64 12.20
CA SER A 75 1.18 -7.45 11.46
C SER A 75 0.20 -6.60 12.28
N PHE A 76 0.33 -5.28 12.17
CA PHE A 76 -0.71 -4.35 12.65
C PHE A 76 -2.00 -4.49 11.84
N TRP A 77 -1.88 -4.87 10.56
CA TRP A 77 -2.99 -5.24 9.69
C TRP A 77 -2.97 -6.75 9.43
N GLY A 78 -3.23 -7.21 8.20
CA GLY A 78 -3.52 -8.61 7.94
C GLY A 78 -4.85 -9.03 8.59
N THR A 79 -4.85 -10.15 9.31
CA THR A 79 -6.05 -10.66 10.00
C THR A 79 -6.68 -9.63 10.95
N ASN A 80 -5.85 -8.81 11.60
CA ASN A 80 -6.33 -7.77 12.52
C ASN A 80 -7.20 -6.71 11.82
N LEU A 81 -6.87 -6.36 10.57
CA LEU A 81 -7.68 -5.41 9.80
C LEU A 81 -9.00 -6.05 9.35
N THR A 82 -8.97 -7.32 8.93
CA THR A 82 -10.19 -8.07 8.58
C THR A 82 -11.16 -8.14 9.77
N LEU A 83 -10.65 -8.44 10.96
CA LEU A 83 -11.47 -8.46 12.18
C LEU A 83 -12.01 -7.06 12.52
N ALA A 84 -11.22 -6.01 12.34
CA ALA A 84 -11.66 -4.64 12.57
C ALA A 84 -12.78 -4.19 11.62
N VAL A 85 -12.86 -4.75 10.41
CA VAL A 85 -13.97 -4.50 9.48
C VAL A 85 -15.21 -5.29 9.89
N ILE A 86 -15.04 -6.60 10.15
CA ILE A 86 -16.14 -7.49 10.55
C ILE A 86 -16.82 -7.00 11.84
N ASN A 87 -16.04 -6.49 12.79
CA ASN A 87 -16.58 -5.97 14.05
C ASN A 87 -17.06 -4.51 14.00
N GLY A 88 -16.95 -3.83 12.84
CA GLY A 88 -17.40 -2.46 12.61
C GLY A 88 -16.48 -1.36 13.13
N THR A 89 -15.28 -1.68 13.63
CA THR A 89 -14.29 -0.67 14.06
C THR A 89 -13.77 0.15 12.88
N VAL A 90 -13.57 -0.49 11.73
CA VAL A 90 -13.24 0.15 10.45
C VAL A 90 -14.42 -0.07 9.52
N PRO A 91 -15.02 1.00 8.95
CA PRO A 91 -16.13 0.82 8.03
C PRO A 91 -15.66 0.20 6.71
N GLU A 92 -16.47 -0.67 6.10
CA GLU A 92 -16.12 -1.40 4.87
C GLU A 92 -15.70 -0.49 3.72
N TRP A 93 -16.41 0.64 3.52
CA TRP A 93 -16.07 1.63 2.50
C TRP A 93 -14.63 2.16 2.62
N ARG A 94 -14.05 2.13 3.83
CA ARG A 94 -12.66 2.56 4.02
C ARG A 94 -11.71 1.62 3.30
N ILE A 95 -11.96 0.31 3.35
CA ILE A 95 -11.14 -0.69 2.65
C ILE A 95 -11.31 -0.55 1.13
N ASP A 96 -12.55 -0.32 0.68
CA ASP A 96 -12.81 -0.08 -0.75
C ASP A 96 -12.06 1.14 -1.27
N ASP A 97 -12.00 2.25 -0.51
CA ASP A 97 -11.22 3.44 -0.87
C ASP A 97 -9.70 3.12 -0.94
N MET A 98 -9.16 2.33 0.00
CA MET A 98 -7.74 1.92 -0.02
C MET A 98 -7.43 1.14 -1.29
N ALA A 99 -8.22 0.09 -1.56
CA ALA A 99 -8.05 -0.77 -2.72
C ALA A 99 -8.24 0.02 -4.03
N MET A 100 -9.26 0.88 -4.10
CA MET A 100 -9.53 1.70 -5.27
C MET A 100 -8.36 2.65 -5.56
N ARG A 101 -7.74 3.28 -4.56
CA ARG A 101 -6.57 4.15 -4.77
C ARG A 101 -5.35 3.40 -5.29
N ILE A 102 -5.11 2.19 -4.79
CA ILE A 102 -4.01 1.33 -5.26
C ILE A 102 -4.26 0.92 -6.72
N MET A 103 -5.46 0.43 -7.03
CA MET A 103 -5.83 0.03 -8.38
C MET A 103 -5.89 1.23 -9.35
N ALA A 104 -6.32 2.41 -8.89
CA ALA A 104 -6.29 3.62 -9.70
C ALA A 104 -4.86 3.98 -10.11
N ALA A 105 -3.88 3.84 -9.21
CA ALA A 105 -2.48 4.04 -9.55
C ALA A 105 -1.96 2.98 -10.54
N TYR A 106 -2.38 1.72 -10.39
CA TYR A 106 -2.07 0.63 -11.31
C TYR A 106 -2.57 0.91 -12.74
N PHE A 107 -3.86 1.23 -12.89
CA PHE A 107 -4.43 1.57 -14.21
C PHE A 107 -3.87 2.87 -14.78
N LYS A 108 -3.52 3.85 -13.92
CA LYS A 108 -2.96 5.14 -14.36
C LYS A 108 -1.63 4.99 -15.10
N VAL A 109 -0.82 3.99 -14.78
CA VAL A 109 0.45 3.72 -15.47
C VAL A 109 0.26 2.88 -16.73
N GLY A 110 -0.99 2.61 -17.14
CA GLY A 110 -1.32 1.90 -18.38
C GLY A 110 -1.41 0.39 -18.25
N LEU A 111 -1.28 -0.16 -17.04
CA LEU A 111 -1.42 -1.60 -16.81
C LEU A 111 -2.88 -2.00 -16.84
N THR A 112 -3.15 -3.19 -17.37
CA THR A 112 -4.49 -3.78 -17.49
C THR A 112 -4.62 -5.02 -16.60
N LEU A 113 -5.80 -5.64 -16.53
CA LEU A 113 -5.95 -6.88 -15.77
C LEU A 113 -5.38 -8.10 -16.51
N ASP A 114 -5.08 -7.96 -17.80
CA ASP A 114 -4.60 -9.02 -18.69
C ASP A 114 -3.08 -8.91 -18.96
N GLU A 115 -2.33 -8.28 -18.05
CA GLU A 115 -0.88 -8.15 -18.18
C GLU A 115 -0.18 -9.52 -18.08
N PRO A 116 0.83 -9.79 -18.93
CA PRO A 116 1.67 -10.98 -18.78
C PRO A 116 2.47 -10.94 -17.47
N GLU A 117 3.00 -12.10 -17.05
CA GLU A 117 3.81 -12.19 -15.84
C GLU A 117 5.02 -11.25 -15.89
N ILE A 118 5.04 -10.29 -14.96
CA ILE A 118 6.10 -9.30 -14.84
C ILE A 118 7.35 -9.98 -14.29
N ASN A 119 8.47 -9.70 -14.94
CA ASN A 119 9.77 -10.12 -14.47
C ASN A 119 10.31 -9.16 -13.41
N PHE A 120 10.64 -9.69 -12.22
CA PHE A 120 11.23 -8.93 -11.12
C PHE A 120 12.76 -9.07 -11.04
N SER A 121 13.40 -9.72 -12.00
CA SER A 121 14.86 -9.87 -12.04
C SER A 121 15.52 -8.60 -12.57
N SER A 122 16.39 -7.98 -11.75
CA SER A 122 17.20 -6.83 -12.16
C SER A 122 18.35 -7.19 -13.12
N TRP A 123 18.57 -8.48 -13.40
CA TRP A 123 19.68 -8.99 -14.21
C TRP A 123 19.31 -9.18 -15.69
N THR A 124 18.09 -8.83 -16.09
CA THR A 124 17.62 -8.86 -17.49
C THR A 124 16.85 -7.59 -17.82
N LEU A 125 16.77 -7.28 -19.12
CA LEU A 125 15.96 -6.19 -19.68
C LEU A 125 14.57 -6.67 -20.11
N ASP A 126 14.30 -7.97 -20.04
CA ASP A 126 13.00 -8.54 -20.39
C ASP A 126 11.96 -8.11 -19.36
N THR A 127 10.94 -7.39 -19.84
CA THR A 127 9.82 -6.93 -19.00
C THR A 127 8.97 -8.09 -18.48
N TYR A 128 8.91 -9.18 -19.26
CA TYR A 128 8.11 -10.36 -18.96
C TYR A 128 9.00 -11.59 -18.89
N GLY A 129 8.71 -12.49 -17.96
CA GLY A 129 9.52 -13.68 -17.75
C GLY A 129 9.19 -14.41 -16.45
N PRO A 130 9.62 -15.67 -16.32
CA PRO A 130 9.33 -16.47 -15.13
C PRO A 130 9.89 -15.79 -13.88
N LEU A 131 9.11 -15.80 -12.80
CA LEU A 131 9.57 -15.28 -11.52
C LEU A 131 10.85 -16.01 -11.07
N PRO A 132 11.78 -15.35 -10.37
CA PRO A 132 13.07 -15.93 -9.95
C PRO A 132 13.00 -17.26 -9.16
N ASN A 133 11.81 -17.63 -8.66
CA ASN A 133 11.56 -18.86 -7.90
C ASN A 133 10.40 -19.73 -8.45
N GLN A 134 9.94 -19.49 -9.69
CA GLN A 134 9.05 -20.45 -10.34
C GLN A 134 9.91 -21.54 -10.97
N PRO A 135 9.80 -22.82 -10.56
CA PRO A 135 10.40 -23.90 -11.31
C PRO A 135 9.85 -23.83 -12.73
N SER A 136 10.74 -23.82 -13.73
CA SER A 136 10.36 -23.76 -15.14
C SER A 136 9.29 -24.81 -15.44
N HIS A 137 8.05 -24.38 -15.60
CA HIS A 137 7.01 -25.24 -16.13
C HIS A 137 7.38 -25.55 -17.58
N ASN A 138 7.59 -26.84 -17.84
CA ASN A 138 7.80 -27.51 -19.13
C ASN A 138 9.24 -27.62 -19.67
N SER A 139 10.02 -28.50 -19.03
CA SER A 139 10.95 -29.37 -19.75
C SER A 139 10.22 -30.67 -20.16
N PHE A 140 9.52 -30.65 -21.29
CA PHE A 140 9.18 -31.83 -22.09
C PHE A 140 8.94 -31.42 -23.54
N LEU A 141 10.04 -31.27 -24.30
CA LEU A 141 10.37 -32.06 -25.48
C LEU A 141 11.90 -32.09 -25.62
#